data_AF-A0A2E9PKK4-F1
#
_entry.id   AF-A0A2E9PKK4-F1
#
_cell.length_a   1.000
_cell.length_b   1.000
_cell.length_c   1.000
_cell.angle_alpha   90.00
_cell.angle_beta   90.00
_cell.angle_gamma   90.00
#
_symmetry.space_group_name_H-M   'P 1'
#
loop_
_entity.id
_entity.type
_entity.pdbx_description
1 polymer ?
#
loop_
_entity_poly.entity_id
_entity_poly.type
_entity_poly.pdbx_seq_one_letter_code
_entity_poly.pdbx_strand_id
1 'polypeptide(L)'
;MQFIFHIGPPKTGTSAIQYWCETHRDELLKHNIYYPAHDVDANGISPGNLQSIYSIGEENNHLTLNTKKLQKLIGDAEEQGANTVLLSSEFFF
;
A
#
# COMPACT_ATOMS: atom_id res chain seq x y z
N MET A 1 -14.63 -4.39 5.31
CA MET A 1 -13.18 -4.24 5.10
C MET A 1 -12.59 -3.33 6.19
N GLN A 2 -11.58 -3.80 6.92
CA GLN A 2 -10.77 -2.98 7.82
C GLN A 2 -9.55 -2.44 7.07
N PHE A 3 -9.16 -1.18 7.32
CA PHE A 3 -7.92 -0.61 6.79
C PHE A 3 -6.95 -0.33 7.93
N ILE A 4 -5.70 -0.78 7.77
CA ILE A 4 -4.59 -0.47 8.66
C ILE A 4 -3.57 0.32 7.85
N PHE A 5 -3.26 1.52 8.30
CA PHE A 5 -2.23 2.37 7.71
C PHE A 5 -1.01 2.37 8.61
N HIS A 6 0.09 1.82 8.10
CA HIS A 6 1.41 2.08 8.65
C HIS A 6 1.94 3.37 8.02
N ILE A 7 2.04 4.42 8.85
CA ILE A 7 2.56 5.73 8.48
C ILE A 7 3.94 5.85 9.12
N GLY A 8 4.99 5.53 8.36
CA GLY A 8 6.36 5.53 8.86
C GLY A 8 7.16 6.67 8.24
N PRO A 9 7.48 7.75 8.98
CA PRO A 9 8.32 8.84 8.48
C PRO A 9 9.72 8.37 8.03
N PRO A 10 10.42 9.17 7.21
CA PRO A 10 11.78 8.85 6.78
C PRO A 10 12.67 8.42 7.95
N LYS A 11 13.48 7.38 7.71
CA LYS A 11 14.45 6.82 8.67
C LYS A 11 13.86 6.13 9.90
N THR A 12 12.59 5.75 9.88
CA THR A 12 11.96 4.93 10.94
C THR A 12 11.93 3.43 10.66
N GLY A 13 12.58 2.98 9.58
CA GLY A 13 12.59 1.58 9.16
C GLY A 13 11.39 1.17 8.30
N THR A 14 10.62 2.15 7.78
CA THR A 14 9.48 1.93 6.88
C THR A 14 9.82 1.00 5.72
N SER A 15 10.97 1.20 5.07
CA SER A 15 11.39 0.36 3.96
C SER A 15 11.61 -1.10 4.36
N ALA A 16 12.04 -1.38 5.59
CA ALA A 16 12.18 -2.75 6.10
C ALA A 16 10.81 -3.42 6.31
N ILE A 17 9.83 -2.66 6.83
CA ILE A 17 8.45 -3.13 6.99
C ILE A 17 7.81 -3.37 5.61
N GLN A 18 7.94 -2.43 4.68
CA GLN A 18 7.42 -2.55 3.31
C GLN A 18 8.02 -3.75 2.58
N TYR A 19 9.34 -3.92 2.67
CA TYR A 19 10.04 -5.07 2.09
C TYR A 19 9.53 -6.39 2.68
N TRP A 20 9.39 -6.48 4.00
CA TRP A 20 8.87 -7.68 4.65
C TRP A 20 7.44 -7.98 4.19
N CYS A 21 6.55 -6.98 4.20
CA CYS A 21 5.17 -7.13 3.74
C CYS A 21 5.07 -7.56 2.28
N GLU A 22 5.88 -6.97 1.39
CA GLU A 22 5.91 -7.31 -0.04
C GLU A 22 6.39 -8.74 -0.28
N THR A 23 7.40 -9.19 0.46
CA THR A 23 8.00 -10.54 0.31
C THR A 23 7.24 -11.64 1.06
N HIS A 24 6.31 -11.29 1.95
CA HIS A 24 5.53 -12.23 2.77
C HIS A 24 4.01 -12.06 2.58
N ARG A 25 3.57 -11.60 1.40
CA ARG A 25 2.14 -11.41 1.09
C ARG A 25 1.30 -12.67 1.29
N ASP A 26 1.83 -13.83 0.91
CA ASP A 26 1.13 -15.11 1.12
C ASP A 26 0.94 -15.43 2.61
N GLU A 27 1.92 -15.08 3.45
CA GLU A 27 1.81 -15.25 4.90
C GLU A 27 0.75 -14.29 5.48
N LEU A 28 0.74 -13.03 5.04
CA LEU A 28 -0.28 -12.06 5.43
C LEU A 28 -1.69 -12.53 5.03
N LEU A 29 -1.85 -13.11 3.84
CA LEU A 29 -3.12 -13.63 3.36
C LEU A 29 -3.64 -14.80 4.21
N LYS A 30 -2.77 -15.68 4.74
CA LYS A 30 -3.18 -16.72 5.70
C LYS A 30 -3.83 -16.15 6.96
N HIS A 31 -3.52 -14.89 7.29
CA HIS A 31 -4.12 -14.14 8.39
C HIS A 31 -5.28 -13.22 7.96
N ASN A 32 -5.81 -13.38 6.73
CA ASN A 32 -6.85 -12.55 6.12
C ASN A 32 -6.43 -11.08 5.93
N ILE A 33 -5.13 -10.83 5.79
CA ILE A 33 -4.55 -9.50 5.56
C ILE A 33 -4.08 -9.41 4.11
N TYR A 34 -4.67 -8.51 3.34
CA TYR A 34 -4.24 -8.16 2.00
C TYR A 34 -3.23 -7.01 2.06
N TYR A 35 -2.07 -7.21 1.45
CA TYR A 35 -1.07 -6.19 1.22
C TYR A 35 -0.87 -6.02 -0.30
N PRO A 36 -1.25 -4.88 -0.89
CA PRO A 36 -1.17 -4.72 -2.34
C PRO A 36 0.29 -4.66 -2.78
N ALA A 37 0.59 -5.39 -3.87
CA ALA A 37 1.89 -5.32 -4.52
C ALA A 37 2.23 -3.87 -4.91
N HIS A 38 3.50 -3.52 -4.78
CA HIS A 38 4.00 -2.22 -5.20
C HIS A 38 5.46 -2.32 -5.63
N ASP A 39 5.83 -1.54 -6.64
CA ASP A 39 7.17 -1.60 -7.23
C ASP A 39 8.14 -0.63 -6.53
N VAL A 40 9.40 -1.03 -6.54
CA VAL A 40 10.56 -0.17 -6.31
C VAL A 40 11.02 0.41 -7.65
N ASP A 41 11.35 1.70 -7.69
CA ASP A 41 11.91 2.32 -8.88
C ASP A 41 13.33 1.81 -9.19
N ALA A 42 13.92 2.28 -10.30
CA ALA A 42 15.27 1.90 -10.73
C ALA A 42 16.38 2.25 -9.71
N ASN A 43 16.10 3.13 -8.75
CA ASN A 43 17.01 3.51 -7.68
C ASN A 43 16.75 2.72 -6.38
N GLY A 44 15.83 1.75 -6.41
CA GLY A 44 15.40 0.99 -5.23
C GLY A 44 14.49 1.76 -4.29
N ILE A 45 13.92 2.88 -4.74
CA ILE A 45 13.03 3.74 -3.95
C ILE A 45 11.59 3.32 -4.23
N SER A 46 10.88 2.92 -3.19
CA SER A 46 9.45 2.60 -3.25
C SER A 46 8.63 3.72 -2.60
N PRO A 47 7.57 4.22 -3.26
CA PRO A 47 6.60 5.12 -2.63
C PRO A 47 5.66 4.37 -1.64
N GLY A 48 5.87 3.07 -1.43
CA GLY A 48 4.95 2.23 -0.69
C GLY A 48 3.62 2.06 -1.41
N ASN A 49 2.55 1.87 -0.63
CA ASN A 49 1.21 1.69 -1.17
C ASN A 49 0.43 3.00 -1.39
N LEU A 50 1.11 4.15 -1.46
CA LEU A 50 0.45 5.45 -1.65
C LEU A 50 -0.44 5.44 -2.91
N GLN A 51 0.11 4.95 -4.01
CA GLN A 51 -0.57 4.92 -5.30
C GLN A 51 -1.63 3.83 -5.40
N SER A 52 -1.77 2.96 -4.39
CA SER A 52 -2.85 1.98 -4.30
C SER A 52 -4.20 2.65 -4.03
N ILE A 53 -4.21 3.87 -3.46
CA ILE A 53 -5.44 4.63 -3.18
C ILE A 53 -5.40 6.06 -3.72
N TYR A 54 -4.22 6.66 -3.89
CA TYR A 54 -4.08 8.02 -4.44
C TYR A 54 -3.69 8.02 -5.92
N SER A 55 -4.04 9.12 -6.60
CA SER A 55 -3.46 9.51 -7.90
C SER A 55 -2.67 10.80 -7.74
N ILE A 56 -1.55 10.89 -8.43
CA ILE A 56 -0.65 12.04 -8.42
C ILE A 56 -1.01 12.90 -9.64
N GLY A 57 -1.46 14.13 -9.41
CA GLY A 57 -1.83 15.05 -10.50
C GLY A 57 -0.61 15.59 -11.26
N GLU A 58 -0.74 15.77 -12.58
CA GLU A 58 0.37 16.08 -13.50
C GLU A 58 0.99 17.47 -13.28
N GLU A 59 0.21 18.49 -12.93
CA GLU A 59 0.72 19.86 -12.83
C GLU A 59 1.43 20.19 -11.51
N ASN A 60 1.11 19.49 -10.41
CA ASN A 60 1.58 19.89 -9.07
C ASN A 60 1.85 18.72 -8.10
N ASN A 61 1.88 17.47 -8.59
CA ASN A 61 1.94 16.27 -7.75
C ASN A 61 0.87 16.20 -6.66
N HIS A 62 -0.28 16.87 -6.86
CA HIS A 62 -1.36 16.88 -5.88
C HIS A 62 -1.92 15.45 -5.75
N LEU A 63 -1.84 14.91 -4.54
CA LEU A 63 -2.44 13.64 -4.18
C LEU A 63 -3.95 13.76 -4.06
N THR A 64 -4.68 13.06 -4.93
CA THR A 64 -6.14 12.99 -4.88
C THR A 64 -6.57 11.56 -4.62
N LEU A 65 -7.49 11.37 -3.66
CA LEU A 65 -8.06 10.05 -3.40
C LEU A 65 -8.78 9.57 -4.66
N ASN A 66 -8.38 8.42 -5.17
CA ASN A 66 -8.98 7.84 -6.36
C ASN A 66 -9.96 6.75 -5.93
N THR A 67 -11.25 7.06 -5.98
CA THR A 67 -12.32 6.16 -5.58
C THR A 67 -12.33 4.87 -6.40
N LYS A 68 -11.97 4.91 -7.68
CA LYS A 68 -11.87 3.69 -8.51
C LYS A 68 -10.75 2.78 -8.03
N LYS A 69 -9.58 3.34 -7.70
CA LYS A 69 -8.47 2.57 -7.12
C LYS A 69 -8.85 1.96 -5.77
N LEU A 70 -9.52 2.73 -4.91
CA LEU A 70 -10.00 2.24 -3.62
C LEU A 70 -11.00 1.08 -3.78
N GLN A 71 -11.96 1.20 -4.69
CA GLN A 71 -12.93 0.13 -4.95
C GLN A 71 -12.25 -1.11 -5.53
N LYS A 72 -11.30 -0.93 -6.45
CA LYS A 72 -10.49 -2.04 -6.97
C LYS A 72 -9.71 -2.72 -5.84
N LEU A 73 -9.08 -1.95 -4.97
CA LEU A 73 -8.29 -2.47 -3.84
C LEU A 73 -9.15 -3.29 -2.88
N ILE A 74 -10.37 -2.85 -2.61
CA ILE A 74 -11.34 -3.61 -1.80
C ILE A 74 -11.72 -4.91 -2.52
N GLY A 75 -12.08 -4.84 -3.81
CA GLY A 75 -12.43 -6.02 -4.61
C GLY A 75 -11.30 -7.05 -4.67
N ASP A 76 -10.06 -6.61 -4.94
CA ASP A 76 -8.88 -7.48 -4.96
C ASP A 76 -8.68 -8.18 -3.61
N ALA A 77 -8.87 -7.47 -2.49
CA ALA A 77 -8.74 -8.04 -1.15
C ALA A 77 -9.85 -9.07 -0.85
N GLU A 78 -11.10 -8.76 -1.22
CA GLU A 78 -12.24 -9.65 -1.03
C GLU A 78 -12.13 -10.92 -1.90
N GLU A 79 -11.68 -10.80 -3.14
CA GLU A 79 -11.39 -11.93 -4.04
C GLU A 79 -10.32 -12.87 -3.48
N GLN A 80 -9.37 -12.34 -2.71
CA GLN A 80 -8.32 -13.11 -2.03
C GLN A 80 -8.75 -13.61 -0.64
N GLY A 81 -10.01 -13.40 -0.23
CA GLY A 81 -10.55 -13.84 1.06
C GLY A 81 -10.07 -13.02 2.26
N ALA A 82 -9.45 -11.86 2.03
CA ALA A 82 -9.00 -10.97 3.09
C ALA A 82 -10.13 -10.08 3.61
N ASN A 83 -10.07 -9.75 4.91
CA ASN A 83 -11.01 -8.81 5.55
C ASN A 83 -10.31 -7.52 6.02
N THR A 84 -8.98 -7.48 5.91
CA THR A 84 -8.11 -6.39 6.31
C THR A 84 -7.20 -6.01 5.16
N VAL A 85 -7.06 -4.72 4.86
CA VAL A 85 -6.04 -4.18 3.95
C VAL A 85 -4.98 -3.46 4.78
N LEU A 86 -3.72 -3.89 4.64
CA LEU A 86 -2.56 -3.20 5.20
C LEU A 86 -1.92 -2.35 4.13
N LEU A 87 -1.72 -1.07 4.43
CA LEU A 87 -1.03 -0.11 3.56
C LEU A 87 0.14 0.50 4.31
N SER A 88 1.31 0.59 3.66
CA SER A 88 2.51 1.16 4.24
C SER A 88 3.13 2.17 3.28
N SER A 89 3.30 3.42 3.72
CA SER A 89 3.96 4.46 2.93
C SER A 89 4.60 5.52 3.83
N GLU A 90 5.71 6.09 3.37
CA GLU A 90 6.32 7.30 3.94
C GLU A 90 5.57 8.58 3.54
N PHE A 91 4.58 8.49 2.64
CA PHE A 91 3.92 9.62 2.01
C PHE A 91 2.44 9.79 2.41
N PHE A 92 1.99 9.12 3.48
CA PHE A 92 0.62 9.25 4.00
C PHE A 92 0.41 10.46 4.92
N PHE A 93 1.42 11.31 5.12
CA PHE A 93 1.36 12.50 5.99
C PHE A 93 1.93 13.73 5.29
#